data_AF-A0A9P8ILK8-F1
#
_entry.id   AF-A0A9P8ILK8-F1
#
_cell.length_a   1.000
_cell.length_b   1.000
_cell.length_c   1.000
_cell.angle_alpha   90.00
_cell.angle_beta   90.00
_cell.angle_gamma   90.00
#
_symmetry.space_group_name_H-M   'P 1'
#
loop_
_entity.id
_entity.type
_entity.pdbx_description
1 polymer ?
#
loop_
_entity_poly.entity_id
_entity_poly.type
_entity_poly.pdbx_seq_one_letter_code
_entity_poly.pdbx_strand_id
1 'polypeptide(L)'
;MVFLGTPFRGSSAAKPAEAVRRVLQLFTVDTQRETLKLLGVDSERLGELNRAFPQVLNKRRSSNDINHRIEASFFYETLKTSWGVGSVQIVEPESAQVHGCGDSAPIRADHIDICKFEAKDAEGYAPVVAAIRKAMIPPGMSASNGGKVINVLGKAINVANGSIHIASQVNHM
;
A
#
# COMPACT_ATOMS: atom_id res chain seq x y z
N MET A 1 -4.88 9.43 -0.31
CA MET A 1 -3.43 9.21 -0.22
C MET A 1 -3.08 7.91 -0.90
N VAL A 2 -1.96 7.84 -1.60
CA VAL A 2 -1.49 6.64 -2.29
C VAL A 2 -0.06 6.36 -1.86
N PHE A 3 0.23 5.14 -1.43
CA PHE A 3 1.52 4.69 -0.95
C PHE A 3 2.01 3.52 -1.79
N LEU A 4 3.27 3.54 -2.21
CA LEU A 4 3.92 2.45 -2.94
C LEU A 4 5.19 2.05 -2.19
N GLY A 5 5.29 0.79 -1.78
CA GLY A 5 6.48 0.24 -1.11
C GLY A 5 6.83 0.97 0.19
N THR A 6 5.90 1.69 0.81
CA THR A 6 6.24 2.53 1.96
C THR A 6 6.29 1.68 3.23
N PRO A 7 7.42 1.63 3.97
CA PRO A 7 7.51 0.83 5.18
C PRO A 7 6.75 1.50 6.34
N PHE A 8 5.65 0.90 6.76
CA PHE A 8 4.92 1.20 7.98
C PHE A 8 5.25 0.18 9.09
N ARG A 9 4.88 0.51 10.32
CA ARG A 9 4.70 -0.51 11.37
C ARG A 9 3.46 -1.34 11.01
N GLY A 10 3.69 -2.48 10.36
CA GLY A 10 2.66 -3.52 10.17
C GLY A 10 2.16 -4.11 11.48
N SER A 11 1.49 -5.26 11.40
CA SER A 11 1.21 -6.08 12.59
C SER A 11 2.51 -6.38 13.36
N SER A 12 2.41 -6.62 14.67
CA SER A 12 3.50 -6.53 15.68
C SER A 12 4.81 -7.30 15.42
N ALA A 13 4.92 -8.10 14.36
CA ALA A 13 6.11 -8.87 13.96
C ALA A 13 7.05 -8.15 12.97
N ALA A 14 6.60 -7.08 12.30
CA ALA A 14 7.41 -6.37 11.33
C ALA A 14 8.55 -5.56 11.99
N LYS A 15 9.77 -5.61 11.43
CA LYS A 15 10.92 -4.78 11.83
C LYS A 15 11.04 -3.56 10.90
N PRO A 16 10.23 -2.50 11.08
CA PRO A 16 10.23 -1.32 10.20
C PRO A 16 11.60 -0.63 10.13
N ALA A 17 12.40 -0.70 11.19
CA ALA A 17 13.75 -0.12 11.21
C ALA A 17 14.69 -0.79 10.19
N GLU A 18 14.58 -2.11 10.00
CA GLU A 18 15.38 -2.83 9.00
C GLU A 18 14.88 -2.53 7.58
N ALA A 19 13.56 -2.45 7.38
CA ALA A 19 12.98 -2.04 6.10
C ALA A 19 13.42 -0.62 5.71
N VAL A 20 13.33 0.34 6.63
CA VAL A 20 13.82 1.72 6.42
C VAL A 20 15.31 1.74 6.11
N ARG A 21 16.13 0.95 6.83
CA ARG A 21 17.57 0.83 6.53
C ARG A 21 17.82 0.28 5.12
N ARG A 22 17.11 -0.76 4.72
CA ARG A 22 17.22 -1.35 3.37
C ARG A 22 16.85 -0.32 2.30
N VAL A 23 15.76 0.43 2.48
CA VAL A 23 15.36 1.51 1.56
C VAL A 23 16.47 2.56 1.45
N LEU A 24 17.00 3.05 2.57
CA LEU A 24 18.04 4.08 2.56
C LEU A 24 19.35 3.61 1.90
N GLN A 25 19.76 2.38 2.20
CA GLN A 25 20.92 1.75 1.57
C GLN A 25 20.70 1.53 0.06
N LEU A 26 19.49 1.15 -0.36
CA LEU A 26 19.15 0.91 -1.77
C LEU A 26 19.31 2.16 -2.62
N PHE A 27 18.89 3.31 -2.10
CA PHE A 27 18.97 4.60 -2.78
C PHE A 27 20.27 5.35 -2.50
N THR A 28 21.30 4.66 -1.98
CA THR A 28 22.65 5.19 -1.72
C THR A 28 22.63 6.48 -0.87
N VAL A 29 21.63 6.61 -0.01
CA VAL A 29 21.64 7.66 1.02
C VAL A 29 22.69 7.23 2.03
N ASP A 30 23.67 8.09 2.30
CA ASP A 30 24.77 7.77 3.20
C ASP A 30 24.18 7.22 4.50
N THR A 31 24.37 5.93 4.79
CA THR A 31 23.72 5.26 5.92
C THR A 31 24.58 5.29 7.18
N GLN A 32 25.62 6.12 7.19
CA GLN A 32 26.32 6.46 8.41
C GLN A 32 25.33 6.85 9.50
N ARG A 33 25.60 6.39 10.73
CA ARG A 33 24.74 6.64 11.89
C ARG A 33 24.40 8.12 12.08
N GLU A 34 25.26 9.02 11.61
CA GLU A 34 25.07 10.47 11.65
C GLU A 34 24.02 10.95 10.64
N THR A 35 24.01 10.43 9.41
CA THR A 35 22.97 10.73 8.41
C THR A 35 21.62 10.13 8.80
N LEU A 36 21.60 8.94 9.41
CA LEU A 36 20.37 8.36 9.98
C LEU A 36 19.79 9.25 11.10
N LYS A 37 20.65 9.80 11.97
CA LYS A 37 20.23 10.79 12.98
C LYS A 37 19.74 12.10 12.33
N LEU A 38 20.42 12.59 11.30
CA LEU A 38 20.06 13.80 10.54
C LEU A 38 18.73 13.66 9.78
N LEU A 39 18.42 12.48 9.25
CA LEU A 39 17.12 12.16 8.62
C LEU A 39 15.97 12.05 9.64
N GLY A 40 16.24 12.32 10.92
CA GLY A 40 15.25 12.24 11.99
C GLY A 40 14.85 10.80 12.31
N VAL A 41 15.66 9.81 11.92
CA VAL A 41 15.54 8.41 12.36
C VAL A 41 16.04 8.29 13.82
N ASP A 42 15.70 9.26 14.67
CA ASP A 42 15.65 9.00 16.09
C ASP A 42 14.56 7.95 16.28
N SER A 43 15.00 6.77 16.74
CA SER A 43 14.13 5.60 16.87
C SER A 43 12.85 5.86 17.67
N GLU A 44 12.91 6.83 18.58
CA GLU A 44 11.77 7.35 19.34
C GLU A 44 10.80 8.10 18.43
N ARG A 45 11.22 9.17 17.76
CA ARG A 45 10.36 9.99 16.88
C ARG A 45 9.77 9.18 15.72
N LEU A 46 10.57 8.34 15.08
CA LEU A 46 10.07 7.43 14.04
C LEU A 46 9.12 6.38 14.63
N GLY A 47 9.38 5.95 15.86
CA GLY A 47 8.52 5.04 16.60
C GLY A 47 7.16 5.66 16.93
N GLU A 48 7.14 6.93 17.32
CA GLU A 48 5.94 7.72 17.58
C GLU A 48 5.16 8.02 16.30
N LEU A 49 5.83 8.44 15.23
CA LEU A 49 5.20 8.68 13.94
C LEU A 49 4.50 7.42 13.43
N ASN A 50 5.18 6.27 13.50
CA ASN A 50 4.60 4.99 13.11
C ASN A 50 3.42 4.55 13.99
N ARG A 51 3.32 5.03 15.24
CA ARG A 51 2.18 4.77 16.14
C ARG A 51 1.02 5.74 15.88
N ALA A 52 1.33 7.02 15.73
CA ALA A 52 0.35 8.08 15.60
C ALA A 52 -0.30 8.11 14.21
N PHE A 53 0.45 7.79 13.16
CA PHE A 53 -0.04 7.86 11.79
C PHE A 53 -1.25 6.95 11.53
N PRO A 54 -1.24 5.63 11.86
CA PRO A 54 -2.42 4.78 11.75
C PRO A 54 -3.63 5.31 12.50
N GLN A 55 -3.44 5.88 13.70
CA GLN A 55 -4.53 6.40 14.53
C GLN A 55 -5.17 7.63 13.88
N VAL A 56 -4.36 8.56 13.39
CA VAL A 56 -4.83 9.76 12.69
C VAL A 56 -5.52 9.36 11.39
N LEU A 57 -4.92 8.45 10.62
CA LEU A 57 -5.49 7.99 9.35
C LEU A 57 -6.84 7.29 9.56
N ASN A 58 -6.96 6.41 10.56
CA ASN A 58 -8.22 5.78 10.92
C ASN A 58 -9.27 6.80 11.36
N LYS A 59 -8.92 7.75 12.23
CA LYS A 59 -9.84 8.81 12.68
C LYS A 59 -10.35 9.66 11.52
N ARG A 60 -9.47 9.97 10.56
CA ARG A 60 -9.83 10.72 9.36
C ARG A 60 -10.74 9.89 8.46
N ARG A 61 -10.40 8.62 8.21
CA ARG A 61 -11.21 7.69 7.40
C ARG A 61 -12.64 7.55 7.95
N SER A 62 -12.80 7.43 9.26
CA SER A 62 -14.09 7.28 9.94
C SER A 62 -14.80 8.60 10.26
N SER A 63 -14.27 9.74 9.83
CA SER A 63 -14.90 11.04 10.05
C SER A 63 -16.28 11.12 9.38
N ASN A 64 -17.25 11.67 10.13
CA ASN A 64 -18.57 12.02 9.63
C ASN A 64 -18.54 13.34 8.83
N ASP A 65 -17.57 14.21 9.11
CA ASP A 65 -17.30 15.36 8.27
C ASP A 65 -16.53 14.90 7.04
N ILE A 66 -17.18 15.02 5.88
CA ILE A 66 -16.63 14.56 4.62
C ILE A 66 -15.36 15.33 4.26
N ASN A 67 -15.26 16.62 4.59
CA ASN A 67 -14.09 17.44 4.33
C ASN A 67 -12.86 16.98 5.11
N HIS A 68 -13.06 16.20 6.17
CA HIS A 68 -12.00 15.60 6.97
C HIS A 68 -11.72 14.13 6.62
N ARG A 69 -12.48 13.53 5.70
CA ARG A 69 -12.27 12.15 5.29
C ARG A 69 -11.02 12.03 4.43
N ILE A 70 -10.13 11.14 4.85
CA ILE A 70 -8.94 10.75 4.07
C ILE A 70 -9.02 9.26 3.81
N GLU A 71 -8.96 8.88 2.54
CA GLU A 71 -8.82 7.50 2.13
C GLU A 71 -7.38 7.22 1.74
N ALA A 72 -6.90 6.01 2.03
CA ALA A 72 -5.57 5.54 1.68
C ALA A 72 -5.63 4.28 0.83
N SER A 73 -4.70 4.17 -0.11
CA SER A 73 -4.41 2.96 -0.87
C SER A 73 -2.94 2.60 -0.72
N PHE A 74 -2.66 1.33 -0.45
CA PHE A 74 -1.34 0.80 -0.16
C PHE A 74 -0.93 -0.23 -1.21
N PHE A 75 0.19 0.00 -1.88
CA PHE A 75 0.74 -0.92 -2.87
C PHE A 75 2.07 -1.46 -2.40
N TYR A 76 2.29 -2.77 -2.57
CA TYR A 76 3.51 -3.46 -2.11
C TYR A 76 4.13 -4.33 -3.19
N GLU A 77 5.46 -4.40 -3.18
CA GLU A 77 6.22 -5.21 -4.12
C GLU A 77 5.98 -6.71 -3.88
N THR A 78 6.00 -7.50 -4.96
CA THR A 78 5.98 -8.97 -4.86
C THR A 78 7.26 -9.63 -5.34
N LEU A 79 8.16 -8.88 -5.99
CA LEU A 79 9.46 -9.38 -6.40
C LEU A 79 10.54 -8.88 -5.44
N LYS A 80 11.51 -9.75 -5.16
CA LYS A 80 12.69 -9.35 -4.39
C LYS A 80 13.61 -8.49 -5.23
N THR A 81 14.18 -7.46 -4.62
CA THR A 81 15.14 -6.57 -5.26
C THR A 81 16.51 -7.24 -5.30
N SER A 82 17.15 -7.19 -6.47
CA SER A 82 18.52 -7.70 -6.62
C SER A 82 19.48 -6.86 -5.78
N TRP A 83 20.32 -7.51 -4.97
CA TRP A 83 21.24 -6.86 -4.06
C TRP A 83 22.53 -7.67 -3.91
N GLY A 84 23.63 -7.17 -4.46
CA GLY A 84 24.91 -7.87 -4.46
C GLY A 84 24.80 -9.20 -5.20
N VAL A 85 25.10 -10.31 -4.52
CA VAL A 85 25.04 -11.68 -5.08
C VAL A 85 23.68 -12.37 -4.87
N GLY A 86 22.69 -11.71 -4.28
CA GLY A 86 21.40 -12.29 -3.95
C GLY A 86 20.22 -11.37 -4.25
N SER A 87 19.04 -11.74 -3.76
CA SER A 87 17.85 -10.89 -3.81
C SER A 87 17.22 -10.80 -2.42
N VAL A 88 16.71 -9.61 -2.09
CA VAL A 88 16.15 -9.30 -0.77
C VAL A 88 14.79 -8.64 -0.91
N GLN A 89 13.87 -8.98 0.00
CA GLN A 89 12.62 -8.24 0.15
C GLN A 89 12.94 -6.93 0.87
N ILE A 90 12.72 -5.78 0.21
CA ILE A 90 13.05 -4.48 0.81
C ILE A 90 12.03 -4.12 1.88
N VAL A 91 10.74 -4.23 1.55
CA VAL A 91 9.63 -4.05 2.49
C VAL A 91 8.73 -5.28 2.46
N GLU A 92 8.52 -5.90 3.62
CA GLU A 92 7.59 -7.04 3.74
C GLU A 92 6.14 -6.58 3.47
N PRO A 93 5.29 -7.38 2.82
CA PRO A 93 3.90 -6.99 2.51
C PRO A 93 3.09 -6.49 3.72
N GLU A 94 3.29 -7.10 4.89
CA GLU A 94 2.65 -6.69 6.16
C GLU A 94 3.14 -5.33 6.63
N SER A 95 4.38 -4.95 6.29
CA SER A 95 4.94 -3.64 6.60
C SER A 95 4.50 -2.58 5.60
N ALA A 96 4.16 -2.96 4.37
CA ALA A 96 3.77 -2.01 3.32
C ALA A 96 2.30 -1.57 3.40
N GLN A 97 1.54 -2.06 4.39
CA GLN A 97 0.14 -1.74 4.58
C GLN A 97 -0.18 -1.45 6.05
N VAL A 98 -1.26 -0.70 6.26
CA VAL A 98 -1.80 -0.46 7.60
C VAL A 98 -3.19 -1.09 7.66
N HIS A 99 -3.29 -2.24 8.33
CA HIS A 99 -4.54 -3.00 8.41
C HIS A 99 -5.69 -2.13 8.93
N GLY A 100 -6.82 -2.19 8.24
CA GLY A 100 -8.01 -1.42 8.61
C GLY A 100 -7.95 0.07 8.28
N CYS A 101 -6.86 0.58 7.68
CA CYS A 101 -6.73 2.02 7.35
C CYS A 101 -6.94 2.35 5.86
N GLY A 102 -7.14 1.35 4.99
CA GLY A 102 -7.29 1.58 3.55
C GLY A 102 -7.29 0.29 2.74
N ASP A 103 -7.40 0.46 1.42
CA ASP A 103 -7.32 -0.64 0.45
C ASP A 103 -5.84 -1.02 0.24
N SER A 104 -5.53 -2.31 0.09
CA SER A 104 -4.18 -2.76 -0.25
C SER A 104 -4.17 -3.69 -1.47
N ALA A 105 -3.11 -3.60 -2.28
CA ALA A 105 -2.95 -4.43 -3.48
C ALA A 105 -1.47 -4.71 -3.80
N PRO A 106 -1.14 -5.92 -4.29
CA PRO A 106 0.21 -6.22 -4.76
C PRO A 106 0.51 -5.52 -6.10
N ILE A 107 1.79 -5.24 -6.34
CA ILE A 107 2.34 -4.90 -7.66
C ILE A 107 3.47 -5.88 -7.97
N ARG A 108 3.40 -6.52 -9.14
CA ARG A 108 4.43 -7.44 -9.61
C ARG A 108 5.66 -6.69 -10.13
N ALA A 109 6.36 -6.05 -9.20
CA ALA A 109 7.62 -5.35 -9.38
C ALA A 109 8.49 -5.60 -8.16
N ASP A 110 9.78 -5.27 -8.28
CA ASP A 110 10.64 -5.13 -7.11
C ASP A 110 10.51 -3.72 -6.53
N HIS A 111 11.19 -3.45 -5.42
CA HIS A 111 11.11 -2.14 -4.76
C HIS A 111 11.67 -0.97 -5.59
N ILE A 112 12.63 -1.23 -6.49
CA ILE A 112 13.22 -0.19 -7.36
C ILE A 112 12.20 0.23 -8.43
N ASP A 113 11.44 -0.74 -8.94
CA ASP A 113 10.54 -0.55 -10.08
C ASP A 113 9.06 -0.46 -9.71
N ILE A 114 8.69 -0.55 -8.44
CA ILE A 114 7.29 -0.49 -7.96
C ILE A 114 6.51 0.76 -8.40
N CYS A 115 7.23 1.86 -8.69
CA CYS A 115 6.64 3.11 -9.17
C CYS A 115 6.91 3.39 -10.66
N LYS A 116 7.56 2.47 -11.37
CA LYS A 116 7.94 2.63 -12.78
C LYS A 116 7.09 1.72 -13.64
N PHE A 117 6.35 2.34 -14.55
CA PHE A 117 5.51 1.63 -15.50
C PHE A 117 5.99 1.97 -16.91
N GLU A 118 6.34 0.93 -17.68
CA GLU A 118 6.80 1.09 -19.06
C GLU A 118 5.68 1.62 -19.98
N ALA A 119 4.44 1.17 -19.73
CA ALA A 119 3.27 1.54 -20.51
C ALA A 119 1.97 1.52 -19.67
N LYS A 120 0.86 1.99 -20.25
CA LYS A 120 -0.44 2.10 -19.55
C LYS A 120 -1.12 0.75 -19.30
N ASP A 121 -0.75 -0.27 -20.05
CA ASP A 121 -1.21 -1.65 -19.94
C ASP A 121 -0.30 -2.51 -19.04
N ALA A 122 0.81 -1.94 -18.56
CA ALA A 122 1.68 -2.60 -17.61
C ALA A 122 0.90 -2.99 -16.34
N GLU A 123 1.23 -4.17 -15.80
CA GLU A 123 0.64 -4.67 -14.57
C GLU A 123 0.83 -3.66 -13.42
N GLY A 124 -0.22 -3.41 -12.64
CA GLY A 124 -0.19 -2.44 -11.54
C GLY A 124 -0.47 -0.97 -11.95
N TYR A 125 -0.30 -0.58 -13.22
CA TYR A 125 -0.54 0.80 -13.66
C TYR A 125 -1.99 1.23 -13.44
N ALA A 126 -2.96 0.45 -13.95
CA ALA A 126 -4.37 0.79 -13.86
C ALA A 126 -4.90 0.89 -12.41
N PRO A 127 -4.59 -0.06 -11.50
CA PRO A 127 -4.92 0.07 -10.07
C PRO A 127 -4.34 1.33 -9.42
N VAL A 128 -3.08 1.68 -9.69
CA VAL A 128 -2.44 2.88 -9.13
C VAL A 128 -3.11 4.15 -9.64
N VAL A 129 -3.37 4.24 -10.95
CA VAL A 129 -4.08 5.39 -11.53
C VAL A 129 -5.50 5.51 -10.98
N ALA A 130 -6.21 4.40 -10.79
CA ALA A 130 -7.53 4.39 -10.16
C ALA A 130 -7.48 4.94 -8.73
N ALA A 131 -6.48 4.52 -7.94
CA ALA A 131 -6.27 5.03 -6.59
C ALA A 131 -5.93 6.53 -6.56
N ILE A 132 -5.07 7.00 -7.47
CA ILE A 132 -4.74 8.43 -7.61
C ILE A 132 -6.00 9.23 -7.97
N ARG A 133 -6.76 8.79 -8.98
CA ARG A 133 -8.01 9.45 -9.38
C ARG A 133 -8.99 9.52 -8.23
N LYS A 134 -9.19 8.41 -7.51
CA LYS A 134 -10.04 8.34 -6.32
C LYS A 134 -9.60 9.34 -5.25
N ALA A 135 -8.29 9.51 -5.04
CA ALA A 135 -7.74 10.47 -4.09
C ALA A 135 -7.86 11.94 -4.53
N MET A 136 -8.06 12.21 -5.82
CA MET A 136 -8.24 13.56 -6.37
C MET A 136 -9.70 14.03 -6.33
N ILE A 137 -10.67 13.12 -6.09
CA ILE A 137 -12.08 13.49 -6.02
C ILE A 137 -12.33 14.28 -4.73
N PRO A 138 -12.89 15.51 -4.83
CA PRO A 138 -13.22 16.29 -3.65
C PRO A 138 -14.19 15.53 -2.74
N PRO A 139 -14.06 15.68 -1.42
CA PRO A 139 -14.97 15.03 -0.49
C PRO A 139 -16.41 15.50 -0.75
N GLY A 140 -17.34 14.55 -0.93
CA GLY A 140 -18.75 14.81 -1.22
C GLY A 140 -19.14 14.66 -2.69
N MET A 141 -18.18 14.54 -3.61
CA MET A 141 -18.43 14.04 -4.96
C MET A 141 -18.19 12.53 -5.00
N SER A 142 -19.14 11.76 -5.55
CA SER A 142 -18.88 10.38 -5.91
C SER A 142 -18.26 10.32 -7.31
N ALA A 143 -17.30 9.42 -7.51
CA ALA A 143 -16.92 9.00 -8.85
C ALA A 143 -18.19 8.51 -9.57
N SER A 144 -18.44 9.00 -10.78
CA SER A 144 -19.42 8.38 -11.68
C SER A 144 -19.12 6.88 -11.73
N ASN A 145 -20.13 6.05 -11.42
CA ASN A 145 -20.05 4.60 -11.28
C ASN A 145 -19.32 3.95 -12.48
N GLY A 146 -18.01 3.78 -12.35
CA GLY A 146 -17.24 2.78 -13.10
C GLY A 146 -17.19 1.52 -12.24
N GLY A 147 -17.64 0.39 -12.80
CA GLY A 147 -17.93 -0.86 -12.11
C GLY A 147 -16.97 -1.22 -10.96
N LYS A 148 -17.57 -1.60 -9.83
CA LYS A 148 -16.86 -2.01 -8.62
C LYS A 148 -16.17 -3.35 -8.91
N VAL A 149 -14.84 -3.34 -9.04
CA VAL A 149 -14.05 -4.57 -9.14
C VAL A 149 -13.74 -5.01 -7.71
N ILE A 150 -14.22 -6.19 -7.33
CA ILE A 150 -13.92 -6.80 -6.03
C ILE A 150 -12.90 -7.90 -6.29
N ASN A 151 -11.75 -7.84 -5.63
CA ASN A 151 -10.74 -8.89 -5.68
C ASN A 151 -11.05 -9.92 -4.59
N VAL A 152 -11.59 -11.08 -4.99
CA VAL A 152 -11.78 -12.23 -4.08
C VAL A 152 -10.73 -13.26 -4.46
N LEU A 153 -9.82 -13.55 -3.53
CA LEU A 153 -8.88 -14.67 -3.62
C LEU A 153 -8.09 -14.75 -4.95
N GLY A 154 -7.58 -13.62 -5.43
CA GLY A 154 -6.73 -13.56 -6.63
C GLY A 154 -7.46 -13.54 -7.98
N LYS A 155 -8.80 -13.47 -7.99
CA LYS A 155 -9.58 -13.21 -9.21
C LYS A 155 -10.29 -11.86 -9.12
N ALA A 156 -10.04 -11.01 -10.13
CA ALA A 156 -10.76 -9.76 -10.30
C ALA A 156 -12.14 -10.04 -10.89
N ILE A 157 -13.20 -9.75 -10.12
CA ILE A 157 -14.58 -9.91 -10.58
C ILE A 157 -15.17 -8.53 -10.83
N ASN A 158 -15.63 -8.28 -12.06
CA ASN A 158 -16.35 -7.06 -12.42
C ASN A 158 -17.83 -7.21 -12.10
N VAL A 159 -18.32 -6.50 -11.08
CA VAL A 159 -19.72 -6.53 -10.65
C VAL A 159 -20.46 -5.34 -11.27
N ALA A 160 -20.77 -5.43 -12.57
CA ALA A 160 -21.43 -4.35 -13.31
C ALA A 160 -22.97 -4.44 -13.35
N ASN A 161 -23.61 -5.50 -12.84
CA ASN A 161 -25.07 -5.57 -12.73
C ASN A 161 -25.49 -6.30 -11.45
N GLY A 162 -26.44 -5.71 -10.72
CA GLY A 162 -26.84 -6.06 -9.35
C GLY A 162 -27.58 -7.39 -9.16
N SER A 163 -27.04 -8.50 -9.66
CA SER A 163 -27.58 -9.84 -9.39
C SER A 163 -26.43 -10.83 -9.20
N ILE A 164 -25.98 -10.97 -7.95
CA ILE A 164 -25.09 -12.07 -7.55
C ILE A 164 -25.98 -13.29 -7.31
N HIS A 165 -26.12 -14.17 -8.31
CA HIS A 165 -26.64 -15.51 -8.09
C HIS A 165 -25.49 -16.43 -7.67
N ILE A 166 -25.41 -16.75 -6.38
CA ILE A 166 -24.56 -17.83 -5.88
C ILE A 166 -25.36 -19.12 -6.07
N ALA A 167 -25.08 -19.88 -7.13
CA ALA A 167 -25.52 -21.27 -7.19
C ALA A 167 -24.65 -22.06 -6.20
N SER A 168 -25.24 -22.60 -5.14
CA SER A 168 -24.54 -23.57 -4.29
C SER A 168 -24.29 -24.84 -5.10
N GLN A 169 -23.03 -25.30 -5.13
CA GLN A 169 -22.73 -26.66 -5.56
C GLN A 169 -23.18 -27.62 -4.46
N VAL A 170 -24.18 -28.44 -4.76
CA VAL A 170 -24.49 -29.66 -4.01
C VAL A 170 -23.39 -30.68 -4.26
N ASN A 171 -22.63 -31.01 -3.21
CA ASN A 171 -21.82 -32.22 -3.18
C ASN A 171 -22.75 -33.42 -3.03
N HIS A 172 -22.82 -34.29 -4.04
CA HIS A 172 -23.28 -35.65 -3.85
C HIS A 172 -22.10 -36.51 -3.41
N MET A 173 -22.29 -37.20 -2.27
CA MET A 173 -21.46 -38.30 -1.79
C MET A 173 -21.49 -39.47 -2.77
#